data_AF-A0A5S9M102-F1
#
_entry.id   AF-A0A5S9M102-F1
#
_cell.length_a   1.000
_cell.length_b   1.000
_cell.length_c   1.000
_cell.angle_alpha   90.00
_cell.angle_beta   90.00
_cell.angle_gamma   90.00
#
_symmetry.space_group_name_H-M   'P 1'
#
loop_
_entity.id
_entity.type
_entity.pdbx_description
1 polymer ?
#
loop_
_entity_poly.entity_id
_entity_poly.type
_entity_poly.pdbx_seq_one_letter_code
_entity_poly.pdbx_strand_id
1 'polypeptide(L)' 'MQSAVLKVEKVDKLIGRKMILQDISIDIGQGEIVGLLGPNGSGKTTLIRLIVGLMKKKKQWQHHDQWIFTR' A
#
# COMPACT_ATOMS: atom_id res chain seq x y z
N MET A 1 3.90 -20.36 13.60
CA MET A 1 3.24 -19.74 12.42
C MET A 1 4.33 -18.97 11.69
N GLN A 2 4.58 -19.26 10.40
CA GLN A 2 5.63 -18.56 9.65
C GLN A 2 5.25 -17.09 9.47
N SER A 3 6.17 -16.18 9.79
CA SER A 3 5.98 -14.74 9.65
C SER A 3 6.05 -14.35 8.18
N ALA A 4 5.14 -13.47 7.75
CA ALA A 4 5.21 -12.80 6.46
C ALA A 4 6.61 -12.19 6.23
N VAL A 5 7.21 -12.44 5.07
CA VAL A 5 8.48 -11.81 4.67
C VAL A 5 8.21 -10.43 4.06
N LEU A 6 7.08 -10.27 3.37
CA LEU A 6 6.59 -8.98 2.92
C LEU A 6 5.15 -8.78 3.39
N LYS A 7 4.91 -7.66 4.07
CA LYS A 7 3.57 -7.21 4.44
C LYS A 7 3.31 -5.81 3.90
N VAL A 8 2.25 -5.68 3.13
CA VAL A 8 1.69 -4.42 2.64
C VAL A 8 0.28 -4.35 3.17
N GLU A 9 -0.06 -3.29 3.90
CA GLU A 9 -1.40 -3.13 4.48
C GLU A 9 -2.00 -1.81 4.01
N LYS A 10 -3.20 -1.89 3.44
CA LYS A 10 -4.09 -0.77 3.09
C LYS A 10 -3.37 0.39 2.42
N VAL A 11 -2.58 0.09 1.38
CA VAL A 11 -1.80 1.10 0.69
C VAL A 11 -2.64 1.78 -0.39
N ASP A 12 -2.85 3.07 -0.18
CA ASP A 12 -3.33 4.00 -1.19
C ASP A 12 -2.19 4.76 -1.86
N LYS A 13 -2.35 5.06 -3.15
CA LYS A 13 -1.43 5.96 -3.85
C LYS A 13 -2.16 6.84 -4.87
N LEU A 14 -2.10 8.15 -4.63
CA LEU A 14 -2.40 9.15 -5.64
C LEU A 14 -1.12 9.66 -6.32
N ILE A 15 -1.22 9.87 -7.63
CA ILE A 15 -0.23 10.60 -8.44
C ILE A 15 -0.97 11.71 -9.19
N GLY A 16 -0.59 12.95 -8.94
CA GLY A 16 -1.41 14.10 -9.35
C GLY A 16 -2.81 14.01 -8.75
N ARG A 17 -3.83 13.95 -9.62
CA ARG A 17 -5.25 13.80 -9.24
C ARG A 17 -5.81 12.39 -9.44
N LYS A 18 -5.00 11.44 -9.91
CA LYS A 18 -5.44 10.06 -10.20
C LYS A 18 -5.11 9.14 -9.03
N MET A 19 -6.10 8.37 -8.59
CA MET A 19 -5.88 7.23 -7.70
C MET A 19 -5.30 6.07 -8.51
N ILE A 20 -4.06 5.68 -8.19
CA ILE A 20 -3.30 4.64 -8.88
C ILE A 20 -3.41 3.31 -8.13
N LEU A 21 -3.34 3.37 -6.81
CA LEU A 21 -3.57 2.23 -5.91
C LEU A 21 -4.62 2.66 -4.89
N GLN A 22 -5.52 1.74 -4.56
CA GLN A 22 -6.58 1.94 -3.59
C GLN A 22 -6.68 0.69 -2.72
N ASP A 23 -6.52 0.85 -1.41
CA ASP A 23 -6.66 -0.18 -0.38
C ASP A 23 -5.92 -1.51 -0.68
N ILE A 24 -4.69 -1.41 -1.19
CA ILE A 24 -3.93 -2.61 -1.56
C ILE A 24 -3.31 -3.24 -0.31
N SER A 25 -3.67 -4.49 -0.05
CA SER A 25 -3.08 -5.33 1.01
C SER A 25 -2.51 -6.61 0.42
N ILE A 26 -1.28 -6.96 0.81
CA ILE A 26 -0.52 -8.11 0.31
C ILE A 26 0.25 -8.72 1.48
N ASP A 27 0.16 -10.03 1.62
CA ASP A 27 0.97 -10.84 2.52
C ASP A 27 1.72 -11.85 1.66
N ILE A 28 3.05 -11.91 1.77
CA ILE A 28 3.89 -12.88 1.07
C ILE A 28 4.74 -13.62 2.10
N GLY A 29 4.53 -14.93 2.16
CA GLY A 29 5.26 -15.86 3.00
C GLY A 29 6.64 -16.22 2.44
N GLN A 30 7.43 -16.91 3.27
CA GLN A 30 8.75 -17.39 2.86
C GLN A 30 8.61 -18.49 1.79
N GLY A 31 9.35 -18.33 0.68
CA GLY A 31 9.37 -19.31 -0.42
C GLY A 31 8.22 -19.17 -1.43
N GLU A 32 7.29 -18.22 -1.23
CA GLU A 32 6.22 -17.96 -2.20
C GLU A 32 6.74 -17.21 -3.43
N ILE A 33 6.21 -17.59 -4.60
CA ILE A 33 6.43 -16.90 -5.87
C ILE A 33 5.10 -16.26 -6.27
N VAL A 34 5.09 -14.92 -6.35
CA VAL A 34 3.88 -14.14 -6.64
C VAL A 34 4.02 -13.40 -7.97
N GLY A 35 3.05 -13.57 -8.85
CA GLY A 35 2.93 -12.81 -10.10
C GLY A 35 2.00 -11.61 -9.94
N LEU A 36 2.47 -10.41 -10.30
CA LEU A 36 1.64 -9.19 -10.31
C LEU A 36 1.12 -8.93 -11.74
N LEU A 37 -0.15 -9.25 -11.99
CA LEU A 37 -0.79 -9.19 -13.31
C LEU A 37 -1.76 -8.01 -13.43
N GLY A 38 -2.07 -7.60 -14.67
CA GLY A 38 -3.05 -6.57 -14.99
C GLY A 38 -2.68 -5.76 -16.24
N PRO A 39 -3.61 -4.94 -16.77
CA PRO A 39 -3.39 -4.16 -17.99
C PRO A 39 -2.34 -3.05 -17.81
N ASN A 40 -1.88 -2.48 -18.92
CA ASN A 40 -0.97 -1.34 -18.88
C ASN A 40 -1.63 -0.16 -18.15
N GLY A 41 -0.86 0.49 -17.26
CA GLY A 41 -1.36 1.60 -16.45
C GLY A 41 -2.14 1.22 -15.18
N SER A 42 -2.29 -0.08 -14.85
CA SER A 42 -3.01 -0.53 -13.64
C SER A 42 -2.29 -0.28 -12.31
N GLY A 43 -1.10 0.33 -12.32
CA GLY A 43 -0.35 0.65 -11.10
C GLY A 43 0.68 -0.39 -10.64
N LYS A 44 0.93 -1.46 -11.40
CA LYS A 44 1.90 -2.52 -11.04
C LYS A 44 3.29 -1.99 -10.69
N THR A 45 3.88 -1.20 -11.59
CA THR A 45 5.19 -0.59 -11.37
C THR A 45 5.18 0.37 -10.18
N THR A 46 4.07 1.07 -9.95
CA THR A 46 3.89 1.96 -8.78
C THR A 46 3.89 1.16 -7.48
N LEU A 47 3.18 0.03 -7.44
CA LEU A 47 3.16 -0.86 -6.28
C LEU A 47 4.54 -1.46 -6.00
N ILE A 48 5.23 -1.99 -7.02
CA ILE A 48 6.59 -2.51 -6.87
C ILE A 48 7.53 -1.43 -6.33
N ARG A 49 7.51 -0.23 -6.91
CA ARG A 49 8.35 0.89 -6.44
C ARG A 49 8.04 1.31 -5.01
N LEU A 50 6.80 1.20 -4.54
CA LEU A 50 6.44 1.44 -3.14
C LEU A 50 6.98 0.33 -2.23
N ILE A 51 6.87 -0.93 -2.63
CA ILE A 51 7.39 -2.09 -1.90
C ILE A 51 8.90 -1.98 -1.71
N VAL A 52 9.65 -1.65 -2.77
CA VAL A 52 11.12 -1.56 -2.72
C VAL A 52 11.63 -0.20 -2.22
N GLY A 53 10.76 0.68 -1.70
CA GLY A 53 11.16 1.97 -1.14
C GLY A 53 11.60 3.05 -2.14
N LEU A 54 11.46 2.81 -3.44
CA LEU A 54 11.79 3.78 -4.51
C LEU A 54 10.73 4.88 -4.68
N MET A 55 9.56 4.73 -4.03
CA MET A 55 8.53 5.76 -3.98
C MET A 55 8.09 5.97 -2.54
N LYS A 56 7.90 7.23 -2.14
CA LYS A 56 7.34 7.54 -0.83
C LYS A 56 5.85 7.21 -0.80
N LYS A 57 5.42 6.46 0.22
CA LYS A 57 4.02 6.45 0.65
C LYS A 57 3.65 7.89 1.02
N LYS A 58 2.52 8.40 0.53
CA LYS A 58 2.02 9.70 1.03
C LYS A 58 1.64 9.43 2.49
N LYS A 59 1.98 10.33 3.43
CA LYS A 59 1.51 10.20 4.82
C LYS A 59 0.00 9.99 4.76
N GLN A 60 -0.46 8.84 5.22
CA GLN A 60 -1.87 8.63 5.50
C GLN A 60 -2.24 9.69 6.52
N TRP A 61 -3.24 10.52 6.23
CA TRP A 61 -3.84 11.38 7.24
C TRP A 61 -4.46 10.43 8.25
N GLN A 62 -3.71 10.14 9.32
CA GLN A 62 -4.31 9.57 10.51
C GLN A 62 -5.12 10.72 11.10
N HIS A 63 -6.41 10.75 10.77
CA HIS A 63 -7.39 11.42 11.62
C HIS A 63 -7.30 10.70 12.97
N HIS A 64 -6.42 11.18 13.85
CA HIS A 64 -6.52 10.96 15.27
C HIS A 64 -7.70 11.83 15.74
N ASP A 65 -8.91 11.47 15.33
CA ASP A 65 -10.14 12.03 15.90
C ASP A 65 -10.36 11.40 17.28
N GLN A 66 -9.52 11.77 18.25
CA GLN A 66 -9.96 11.91 19.62
C GLN A 66 -10.39 13.36 19.80
N TRP A 67 -11.56 13.70 19.26
CA TRP A 67 -12.29 14.89 19.70
C TRP A 67 -12.87 14.59 21.08
N ILE A 68 -12.05 14.62 22.13
CA ILE A 68 -12.54 14.81 23.49
C ILE A 68 -12.87 16.30 23.61
N PHE A 69 -14.08 16.67 23.18
CA PHE A 69 -14.77 17.80 23.78
C PHE A 69 -15.49 17.27 25.01
N THR A 70 -14.81 17.25 26.16
CA THR A 70 -15.53 17.37 27.43
C THR A 70 -15.88 18.85 27.59
N ARG A 71 -17.16 19.18 27.44
CA ARG A 71 -17.75 20.08 28.42
C ARG A 71 -18.22 19.24 29.60
#